data_AF-A0A099CRV7-F1
#
_entry.id   AF-A0A099CRV7-F1
#
_cell.length_a   1.000
_cell.length_b   1.000
_cell.length_c   1.000
_cell.angle_alpha   90.00
_cell.angle_beta   90.00
_cell.angle_gamma   90.00
#
_symmetry.space_group_name_H-M   'P 1'
#
loop_
_entity.id
_entity.type
_entity.pdbx_description
1 polymer ?
#
loop_
_entity_poly.entity_id
_entity_poly.type
_entity_poly.pdbx_seq_one_letter_code
_entity_poly.pdbx_strand_id
1 'polypeptide(L)'
;MSFAVPRKTLLPFLAALALYALCGLSSASAQPVPLKTPIYGVTLDTMSHFRKTLASLKNLPYKPTVRVVFDMGTAASDYRAKLVKLHKVAYVMGEVMDSYYFPTDLATYKARTQELVGELGDVVDVWEIANEINGEWLRANPNGSNATVDAEEAQIGQMVDAANTIVKNAGGKTAITLYYNDDGKGTNCWEKPVDDWHTWPTTYLSATVRNQADYAFFSYYPYKDCPNLHPSWETDFGTLGSIFPNAKLGFGEMGTSQKGAAWSIQSNLLTTYYDLIGTIQNPRYVGGVFWWYYAEEMVPYTSNYWQLLDQTLQKLPAPQ
;
A
#
# COMPACT_ATOMS: atom_id res chain seq x y z
N MET A 1 -59.16 47.66 60.74
CA MET A 1 -58.60 47.61 62.12
C MET A 1 -57.41 46.66 62.11
N SER A 2 -56.31 47.13 62.71
CA SER A 2 -55.09 46.42 63.16
C SER A 2 -54.18 45.66 62.18
N PHE A 3 -53.07 46.34 61.85
CA PHE A 3 -51.65 45.96 62.06
C PHE A 3 -51.23 44.48 62.05
N ALA A 4 -50.29 44.12 61.17
CA ALA A 4 -48.89 43.84 61.55
C ALA A 4 -47.98 43.55 60.32
N VAL A 5 -46.79 44.15 60.34
CA VAL A 5 -45.54 43.86 59.59
C VAL A 5 -44.55 43.29 60.66
N PRO A 6 -43.40 42.59 60.42
CA PRO A 6 -42.59 42.21 59.23
C PRO A 6 -42.26 40.66 59.21
N ARG A 7 -41.34 40.02 58.45
CA ARG A 7 -39.92 40.34 58.14
C ARG A 7 -39.33 39.29 57.17
N LYS A 8 -38.66 39.81 56.12
CA LYS A 8 -37.41 39.37 55.45
C LYS A 8 -37.15 37.87 55.23
N THR A 9 -36.97 37.51 53.95
CA THR A 9 -35.66 37.09 53.39
C THR A 9 -35.69 37.11 51.86
N LEU A 10 -34.79 37.91 51.26
CA LEU A 10 -34.37 37.72 49.87
C LEU A 10 -33.48 36.47 49.81
N LEU A 11 -33.75 35.56 48.87
CA LEU A 11 -32.78 34.58 48.40
C LEU A 11 -32.47 34.87 46.92
N PRO A 12 -31.19 34.99 46.53
CA PRO A 12 -30.79 35.22 45.15
C PRO A 12 -30.59 33.92 44.36
N PHE A 13 -30.76 34.03 43.04
CA PHE A 13 -30.08 33.31 41.95
C PHE A 13 -29.96 31.78 41.98
N LEU A 14 -30.39 31.14 40.88
CA LEU A 14 -29.52 30.30 40.02
C LEU A 14 -30.26 29.95 38.72
N ALA A 15 -29.92 30.67 37.65
CA ALA A 15 -30.19 30.24 36.29
C ALA A 15 -29.21 29.11 35.94
N ALA A 16 -29.73 27.91 35.69
CA ALA A 16 -28.92 26.79 35.22
C ALA A 16 -28.60 26.98 33.73
N LEU A 17 -27.37 27.40 33.42
CA LEU A 17 -26.80 27.20 32.08
C LEU A 17 -26.43 25.72 31.95
N ALA A 18 -27.18 24.98 31.13
CA ALA A 18 -26.77 23.67 30.67
C ALA A 18 -25.71 23.86 29.57
N LEU A 19 -24.42 23.72 29.93
CA LEU A 19 -23.36 23.49 28.95
C LEU A 19 -23.54 22.08 28.37
N TYR A 20 -23.99 21.99 27.13
CA TYR A 20 -23.79 20.78 26.32
C TYR A 20 -22.30 20.69 26.00
N ALA A 21 -21.57 19.88 26.76
CA ALA A 21 -20.28 19.39 26.34
C ALA A 21 -20.49 18.45 25.15
N LEU A 22 -20.33 18.97 23.93
CA LEU A 22 -19.98 18.12 22.78
C LEU A 22 -18.58 17.55 23.06
N CYS A 23 -18.53 16.44 23.78
CA CYS A 23 -17.42 15.51 23.64
C CYS A 23 -17.47 15.02 22.19
N GLY A 24 -16.78 15.72 21.29
CA GLY A 24 -16.41 15.15 20.01
C GLY A 24 -15.72 13.82 20.31
N LEU A 25 -16.29 12.73 19.81
CA LEU A 25 -15.57 11.48 19.67
C LEU A 25 -14.37 11.81 18.78
N SER A 26 -13.24 12.12 19.41
CA SER A 26 -11.97 12.21 18.69
C SER A 26 -11.71 10.78 18.23
N SER A 27 -12.13 10.47 16.99
CA SER A 27 -11.73 9.25 16.32
C SER A 27 -10.22 9.12 16.49
N ALA A 28 -9.76 8.03 17.09
CA ALA A 28 -8.34 7.83 17.34
C ALA A 28 -7.58 8.02 16.02
N SER A 29 -6.56 8.86 16.04
CA SER A 29 -5.72 9.18 14.88
C SER A 29 -4.32 8.65 15.13
N ALA A 30 -3.66 8.17 14.09
CA ALA A 30 -2.26 7.73 14.16
C ALA A 30 -1.30 8.81 13.63
N GLN A 31 -1.81 9.72 12.78
CA GLN A 31 -1.09 10.74 12.02
C GLN A 31 -0.08 10.11 11.03
N PRO A 32 -0.25 10.32 9.71
CA PRO A 32 0.68 9.80 8.72
C PRO A 32 2.11 10.29 8.99
N VAL A 33 3.08 9.39 8.93
CA VAL A 33 4.50 9.70 9.14
C VAL A 33 5.32 9.29 7.91
N PRO A 34 6.45 9.98 7.63
CA PRO A 34 7.36 9.54 6.59
C PRO A 34 7.87 8.12 6.86
N LEU A 35 7.87 7.26 5.83
CA LEU A 35 8.46 5.93 5.93
C LEU A 35 9.98 6.04 6.15
N LYS A 36 10.49 5.25 7.10
CA LYS A 36 11.93 5.08 7.31
C LYS A 36 12.55 4.22 6.23
N THR A 37 13.85 4.41 6.00
CA THR A 37 14.60 3.65 4.99
C THR A 37 15.83 2.98 5.61
N PRO A 38 16.19 1.75 5.21
CA PRO A 38 15.47 0.92 4.23
C PRO A 38 14.07 0.50 4.69
N ILE A 39 13.19 0.29 3.73
CA ILE A 39 11.84 -0.24 3.94
C ILE A 39 11.94 -1.76 3.97
N TYR A 40 11.47 -2.35 5.06
CA TYR A 40 11.20 -3.79 5.15
C TYR A 40 9.70 -4.00 5.01
N GLY A 41 9.27 -4.29 3.79
CA GLY A 41 7.87 -4.46 3.43
C GLY A 41 7.34 -5.83 3.83
N VAL A 42 6.08 -5.95 4.23
CA VAL A 42 5.33 -7.23 4.29
C VAL A 42 3.89 -6.97 3.89
N THR A 43 3.18 -7.96 3.34
CA THR A 43 1.79 -7.78 2.89
C THR A 43 0.79 -8.51 3.75
N LEU A 44 -0.27 -7.81 4.16
CA LEU A 44 -1.48 -8.37 4.76
C LEU A 44 -2.63 -8.29 3.75
N ASP A 45 -2.94 -9.42 3.14
CA ASP A 45 -4.13 -9.67 2.31
C ASP A 45 -5.37 -9.98 3.16
N THR A 46 -5.18 -10.23 4.46
CA THR A 46 -6.28 -10.42 5.41
C THR A 46 -6.02 -9.74 6.73
N MET A 47 -7.08 -9.16 7.29
CA MET A 47 -7.11 -8.63 8.65
C MET A 47 -7.70 -9.63 9.66
N SER A 48 -7.77 -10.91 9.28
CA SER A 48 -8.11 -12.01 10.17
C SER A 48 -6.98 -12.23 11.21
N HIS A 49 -7.31 -12.87 12.34
CA HIS A 49 -6.35 -13.16 13.42
C HIS A 49 -5.51 -11.98 13.93
N PHE A 50 -5.99 -10.74 13.76
CA PHE A 50 -5.23 -9.50 13.94
C PHE A 50 -4.41 -9.37 15.24
N ARG A 51 -4.87 -9.92 16.36
CA ARG A 51 -4.08 -9.96 17.61
C ARG A 51 -2.76 -10.72 17.46
N LYS A 52 -2.79 -11.86 16.77
CA LYS A 52 -1.58 -12.65 16.49
C LYS A 52 -0.71 -11.95 15.45
N THR A 53 -1.31 -11.29 14.46
CA THR A 53 -0.58 -10.48 13.47
C THR A 53 0.19 -9.35 14.13
N LEU A 54 -0.44 -8.59 15.04
CA LEU A 54 0.25 -7.55 15.81
C LEU A 54 1.39 -8.09 16.66
N ALA A 55 1.18 -9.24 17.33
CA ALA A 55 2.24 -9.89 18.07
C ALA A 55 3.39 -10.31 17.13
N SER A 56 3.06 -10.77 15.92
CA SER A 56 4.05 -11.20 14.95
C SER A 56 4.93 -10.06 14.44
N LEU A 57 4.30 -8.98 13.99
CA LEU A 57 4.99 -7.78 13.51
C LEU A 57 5.83 -7.13 14.62
N LYS A 58 5.32 -7.09 15.85
CA LYS A 58 6.03 -6.49 16.99
C LYS A 58 7.33 -7.21 17.34
N ASN A 59 7.43 -8.51 17.07
CA ASN A 59 8.64 -9.28 17.39
C ASN A 59 9.72 -9.18 16.30
N LEU A 60 9.43 -8.58 15.14
CA LEU A 60 10.44 -8.38 14.09
C LEU A 60 11.55 -7.45 14.63
N PRO A 61 12.78 -7.57 14.12
CA PRO A 61 13.92 -6.84 14.66
C PRO A 61 13.82 -5.32 14.43
N TYR A 62 13.04 -4.92 13.42
CA TYR A 62 12.77 -3.53 13.07
C TYR A 62 11.28 -3.32 12.82
N LYS A 63 10.80 -2.07 13.00
CA LYS A 63 9.43 -1.67 12.64
C LYS A 63 9.23 -1.79 11.12
N PRO A 64 8.44 -2.75 10.61
CA PRO A 64 8.26 -2.94 9.18
C PRO A 64 7.30 -1.90 8.58
N THR A 65 7.22 -1.85 7.26
CA THR A 65 6.09 -1.24 6.54
C THR A 65 5.16 -2.35 6.10
N VAL A 66 3.89 -2.26 6.47
CA VAL A 66 2.87 -3.23 6.10
C VAL A 66 2.07 -2.67 4.94
N ARG A 67 2.09 -3.38 3.82
CA ARG A 67 1.14 -3.22 2.72
C ARG A 67 -0.17 -3.89 3.14
N VAL A 68 -1.25 -3.13 3.15
CA VAL A 68 -2.59 -3.61 3.50
C VAL A 68 -3.44 -3.61 2.24
N VAL A 69 -3.90 -4.79 1.86
CA VAL A 69 -4.88 -4.96 0.78
C VAL A 69 -6.26 -4.60 1.33
N PHE A 70 -6.92 -3.60 0.76
CA PHE A 70 -8.29 -3.26 1.14
C PHE A 70 -9.30 -4.02 0.28
N ASP A 71 -9.86 -5.09 0.84
CA ASP A 71 -10.81 -5.99 0.16
C ASP A 71 -11.97 -5.25 -0.52
N MET A 72 -12.28 -5.68 -1.73
CA MET A 72 -13.46 -5.22 -2.46
C MET A 72 -14.74 -5.51 -1.64
N GLY A 73 -15.59 -4.49 -1.52
CA GLY A 73 -16.87 -4.61 -0.80
C GLY A 73 -16.77 -4.44 0.72
N THR A 74 -15.58 -4.33 1.30
CA THR A 74 -15.40 -3.99 2.72
C THR A 74 -15.32 -2.49 2.91
N ALA A 75 -16.12 -1.93 3.81
CA ALA A 75 -16.15 -0.50 4.08
C ALA A 75 -14.83 -0.02 4.71
N ALA A 76 -14.38 1.18 4.34
CA ALA A 76 -13.15 1.76 4.89
C ALA A 76 -13.16 1.83 6.43
N SER A 77 -14.33 2.13 7.03
CA SER A 77 -14.52 2.23 8.48
C SER A 77 -14.17 0.94 9.23
N ASP A 78 -14.31 -0.22 8.59
CA ASP A 78 -14.08 -1.53 9.21
C ASP A 78 -12.58 -1.79 9.45
N TYR A 79 -11.70 -1.11 8.70
CA TYR A 79 -10.25 -1.18 8.87
C TYR A 79 -9.74 -0.25 9.96
N ARG A 80 -10.42 0.88 10.21
CA ARG A 80 -9.88 1.99 11.01
C ARG A 80 -9.34 1.57 12.38
N ALA A 81 -10.14 0.87 13.17
CA ALA A 81 -9.74 0.44 14.52
C ALA A 81 -8.54 -0.53 14.52
N LYS A 82 -8.36 -1.30 13.44
CA LYS A 82 -7.20 -2.17 13.26
C LYS A 82 -5.98 -1.36 12.82
N LEU A 83 -6.12 -0.46 11.83
CA LEU A 83 -5.01 0.37 11.36
C LEU A 83 -4.43 1.27 12.45
N VAL A 84 -5.25 1.86 13.32
CA VAL A 84 -4.77 2.62 14.49
C VAL A 84 -3.87 1.78 15.40
N LYS A 85 -4.16 0.48 15.55
CA LYS A 85 -3.33 -0.43 16.35
C LYS A 85 -2.10 -0.91 15.59
N LEU A 86 -2.25 -1.14 14.28
CA LEU A 86 -1.16 -1.55 13.38
C LEU A 86 -0.07 -0.49 13.34
N HIS A 87 -0.44 0.79 13.25
CA HIS A 87 0.49 1.92 13.14
C HIS A 87 1.47 2.02 14.32
N LYS A 88 1.10 1.47 15.49
CA LYS A 88 1.97 1.40 16.68
C LYS A 88 3.16 0.46 16.51
N VAL A 89 3.07 -0.52 15.60
CA VAL A 89 4.08 -1.56 15.42
C VAL A 89 4.58 -1.67 13.98
N ALA A 90 3.93 -0.99 13.03
CA ALA A 90 4.32 -0.94 11.61
C ALA A 90 3.98 0.44 11.01
N TYR A 91 4.62 0.80 9.91
CA TYR A 91 4.08 1.81 9.00
C TYR A 91 3.02 1.17 8.09
N VAL A 92 2.12 1.96 7.52
CA VAL A 92 0.99 1.45 6.73
C VAL A 92 1.03 2.01 5.32
N MET A 93 1.21 1.12 4.34
CA MET A 93 0.89 1.39 2.94
C MET A 93 -0.49 0.77 2.65
N GLY A 94 -1.46 1.58 2.27
CA GLY A 94 -2.81 1.12 1.94
C GLY A 94 -2.99 0.98 0.43
N GLU A 95 -3.36 -0.21 -0.03
CA GLU A 95 -3.66 -0.47 -1.43
C GLU A 95 -5.12 -0.12 -1.73
N VAL A 96 -5.33 0.83 -2.63
CA VAL A 96 -6.69 1.30 -2.99
C VAL A 96 -7.52 0.18 -3.59
N MET A 97 -6.91 -0.62 -4.48
CA MET A 97 -7.54 -1.76 -5.13
C MET A 97 -6.47 -2.75 -5.58
N ASP A 98 -6.68 -4.02 -5.26
CA ASP A 98 -5.90 -5.14 -5.76
C ASP A 98 -6.12 -5.34 -7.26
N SER A 99 -5.05 -5.71 -7.99
CA SER A 99 -5.08 -5.87 -9.44
C SER A 99 -6.10 -6.93 -9.88
N TYR A 100 -6.38 -7.93 -9.05
CA TYR A 100 -7.41 -8.95 -9.29
C TYR A 100 -8.84 -8.40 -9.24
N TYR A 101 -9.07 -7.33 -8.47
CA TYR A 101 -10.38 -6.68 -8.31
C TYR A 101 -10.44 -5.29 -8.98
N PHE A 102 -9.48 -4.96 -9.83
CA PHE A 102 -9.42 -3.66 -10.47
C PHE A 102 -10.69 -3.40 -11.32
N PRO A 103 -11.41 -2.29 -11.10
CA PRO A 103 -12.65 -2.03 -11.83
C PRO A 103 -12.36 -1.59 -13.26
N THR A 104 -13.34 -1.78 -14.14
CA THR A 104 -13.28 -1.32 -15.54
C THR A 104 -13.88 0.07 -15.73
N ASP A 105 -14.29 0.75 -14.64
CA ASP A 105 -14.91 2.06 -14.71
C ASP A 105 -14.33 3.06 -13.70
N LEU A 106 -14.21 4.31 -14.17
CA LEU A 106 -13.63 5.42 -13.41
C LEU A 106 -14.44 5.78 -12.17
N ALA A 107 -15.76 5.67 -12.22
CA ALA A 107 -16.62 6.09 -11.12
C ALA A 107 -16.40 5.20 -9.88
N THR A 108 -16.32 3.88 -10.08
CA THR A 108 -16.05 2.90 -9.04
C THR A 108 -14.68 3.11 -8.40
N TYR A 109 -13.62 3.24 -9.21
CA TYR A 109 -12.26 3.45 -8.67
C TYR A 109 -12.15 4.75 -7.89
N LYS A 110 -12.72 5.83 -8.44
CA LYS A 110 -12.75 7.15 -7.81
C LYS A 110 -13.52 7.13 -6.49
N ALA A 111 -14.71 6.53 -6.46
CA ALA A 111 -15.52 6.44 -5.25
C ALA A 111 -14.80 5.65 -4.15
N ARG A 112 -14.18 4.52 -4.51
CA ARG A 112 -13.39 3.73 -3.57
C ARG A 112 -12.22 4.52 -3.01
N THR A 113 -11.51 5.26 -3.85
CA THR A 113 -10.38 6.10 -3.40
C THR A 113 -10.85 7.21 -2.46
N GLN A 114 -11.98 7.87 -2.77
CA GLN A 114 -12.55 8.91 -1.91
C GLN A 114 -12.99 8.37 -0.54
N GLU A 115 -13.62 7.19 -0.52
CA GLU A 115 -14.02 6.51 0.71
C GLU A 115 -12.80 6.22 1.58
N LEU A 116 -11.81 5.53 1.02
CA LEU A 116 -10.60 5.12 1.75
C LEU A 116 -9.81 6.32 2.25
N VAL A 117 -9.51 7.30 1.40
CA VAL A 117 -8.74 8.49 1.78
C VAL A 117 -9.50 9.35 2.79
N GLY A 118 -10.81 9.49 2.63
CA GLY A 118 -11.65 10.27 3.56
C GLY A 118 -11.74 9.64 4.95
N GLU A 119 -11.86 8.32 5.04
CA GLU A 119 -12.04 7.61 6.31
C GLU A 119 -10.73 7.19 6.98
N LEU A 120 -9.67 6.94 6.22
CA LEU A 120 -8.41 6.35 6.71
C LEU A 120 -7.17 7.22 6.45
N GLY A 121 -7.33 8.40 5.84
CA GLY A 121 -6.21 9.27 5.45
C GLY A 121 -5.30 9.69 6.60
N ASP A 122 -5.78 9.63 7.85
CA ASP A 122 -5.00 9.96 9.05
C ASP A 122 -4.35 8.73 9.74
N VAL A 123 -4.52 7.53 9.16
CA VAL A 123 -3.97 6.25 9.67
C VAL A 123 -3.25 5.43 8.59
N VAL A 124 -3.14 5.96 7.37
CA VAL A 124 -2.38 5.39 6.25
C VAL A 124 -1.23 6.34 5.92
N ASP A 125 0.00 5.83 5.88
CA ASP A 125 1.20 6.62 5.63
C ASP A 125 1.43 6.86 4.13
N VAL A 126 1.12 5.87 3.30
CA VAL A 126 1.27 5.90 1.83
C VAL A 126 0.09 5.17 1.17
N TRP A 127 -0.44 5.73 0.09
CA TRP A 127 -1.50 5.13 -0.71
C TRP A 127 -0.93 4.53 -1.98
N GLU A 128 -1.06 3.23 -2.15
CA GLU A 128 -0.78 2.60 -3.44
C GLU A 128 -2.03 2.73 -4.32
N ILE A 129 -1.89 3.57 -5.34
CA ILE A 129 -2.98 4.01 -6.23
C ILE A 129 -2.96 3.31 -7.58
N ALA A 130 -2.10 2.31 -7.72
CA ALA A 130 -1.82 1.60 -8.95
C ALA A 130 -1.09 0.32 -8.59
N ASN A 131 -1.82 -0.80 -8.56
CA ASN A 131 -1.21 -2.11 -8.43
C ASN A 131 -1.25 -2.84 -9.77
N GLU A 132 -0.08 -3.21 -10.29
CA GLU A 132 0.12 -4.01 -11.50
C GLU A 132 -0.70 -3.53 -12.70
N ILE A 133 -0.83 -2.21 -12.85
CA ILE A 133 -1.74 -1.57 -13.82
C ILE A 133 -1.39 -1.82 -15.30
N ASN A 134 -0.23 -2.40 -15.56
CA ASN A 134 0.21 -2.86 -16.88
C ASN A 134 -0.12 -4.35 -17.14
N GLY A 135 -0.87 -5.00 -16.25
CA GLY A 135 -1.30 -6.39 -16.39
C GLY A 135 -2.52 -6.52 -17.31
N GLU A 136 -2.48 -7.49 -18.22
CA GLU A 136 -3.55 -7.69 -19.19
C GLU A 136 -4.90 -8.07 -18.56
N TRP A 137 -4.88 -8.64 -17.36
CA TRP A 137 -6.07 -9.12 -16.66
C TRP A 137 -6.99 -8.01 -16.14
N LEU A 138 -6.53 -6.76 -16.11
CA LEU A 138 -7.36 -5.61 -15.71
C LEU A 138 -8.38 -5.23 -16.80
N ARG A 139 -8.15 -5.70 -18.04
CA ARG A 139 -8.98 -5.39 -19.19
C ARG A 139 -10.22 -6.28 -19.25
N ALA A 140 -11.33 -5.71 -19.72
CA ALA A 140 -12.50 -6.50 -20.09
C ALA A 140 -12.25 -7.30 -21.38
N ASN A 141 -11.43 -6.77 -22.28
CA ASN A 141 -11.13 -7.40 -23.57
C ASN A 141 -9.61 -7.53 -23.79
N PRO A 142 -8.91 -8.37 -23.01
CA PRO A 142 -7.46 -8.53 -23.12
C PRO A 142 -7.00 -8.94 -24.52
N ASN A 143 -7.80 -9.78 -25.19
CA ASN A 143 -7.57 -10.26 -26.54
C ASN A 143 -8.20 -9.37 -27.64
N GLY A 144 -8.67 -8.16 -27.27
CA GLY A 144 -9.34 -7.23 -28.18
C GLY A 144 -8.43 -6.71 -29.30
N SER A 145 -9.03 -5.92 -30.20
CA SER A 145 -8.26 -5.17 -31.19
C SER A 145 -7.34 -4.16 -30.49
N ASN A 146 -6.26 -3.73 -31.15
CA ASN A 146 -5.36 -2.72 -30.56
C ASN A 146 -6.12 -1.47 -30.12
N ALA A 147 -7.08 -0.99 -30.92
CA ALA A 147 -7.90 0.17 -30.56
C ALA A 147 -8.79 -0.07 -29.31
N THR A 148 -9.25 -1.30 -29.09
CA THR A 148 -10.03 -1.68 -27.90
C THR A 148 -9.12 -1.71 -26.68
N VAL A 149 -7.98 -2.38 -26.80
CA VAL A 149 -6.99 -2.48 -25.71
C VAL A 149 -6.47 -1.10 -25.32
N ASP A 150 -6.06 -0.28 -26.30
CA ASP A 150 -5.58 1.09 -26.05
C ASP A 150 -6.62 1.95 -25.33
N ALA A 151 -7.91 1.76 -25.63
CA ALA A 151 -8.98 2.49 -24.98
C ALA A 151 -9.20 2.03 -23.52
N GLU A 152 -9.07 0.73 -23.23
CA GLU A 152 -9.17 0.18 -21.88
C GLU A 152 -7.96 0.59 -21.03
N GLU A 153 -6.74 0.56 -21.58
CA GLU A 153 -5.53 1.03 -20.91
C GLU A 153 -5.57 2.53 -20.61
N ALA A 154 -6.09 3.33 -21.53
CA ALA A 154 -6.32 4.75 -21.29
C ALA A 154 -7.31 5.00 -20.14
N GLN A 155 -8.31 4.14 -19.96
CA GLN A 155 -9.25 4.24 -18.82
C GLN A 155 -8.56 3.89 -17.50
N ILE A 156 -7.70 2.87 -17.46
CA ILE A 156 -6.88 2.54 -16.28
C ILE A 156 -5.98 3.73 -15.93
N GLY A 157 -5.32 4.36 -16.91
CA GLY A 157 -4.55 5.59 -16.69
C GLY A 157 -5.37 6.73 -16.07
N GLN A 158 -6.60 6.95 -16.54
CA GLN A 158 -7.52 7.96 -15.98
C GLN A 158 -7.94 7.65 -14.54
N MET A 159 -8.08 6.36 -14.18
CA MET A 159 -8.37 5.94 -12.81
C MET A 159 -7.22 6.29 -11.86
N VAL A 160 -5.98 6.02 -12.28
CA VAL A 160 -4.77 6.38 -11.51
C VAL A 160 -4.63 7.90 -11.39
N ASP A 161 -4.91 8.68 -12.44
CA ASP A 161 -4.93 10.15 -12.39
C ASP A 161 -5.93 10.69 -11.36
N ALA A 162 -7.14 10.13 -11.33
CA ALA A 162 -8.16 10.51 -10.36
C ALA A 162 -7.75 10.19 -8.93
N ALA A 163 -7.19 9.00 -8.69
CA ALA A 163 -6.72 8.61 -7.36
C ALA A 163 -5.55 9.45 -6.88
N ASN A 164 -4.56 9.72 -7.74
CA ASN A 164 -3.47 10.63 -7.44
C ASN A 164 -4.00 12.01 -7.04
N THR A 165 -4.96 12.56 -7.78
CA THR A 165 -5.57 13.86 -7.46
C THR A 165 -6.23 13.86 -6.08
N ILE A 166 -6.99 12.81 -5.74
CA ILE A 166 -7.66 12.70 -4.43
C ILE A 166 -6.63 12.63 -3.30
N VAL A 167 -5.64 11.74 -3.41
CA VAL A 167 -4.62 11.54 -2.38
C VAL A 167 -3.79 12.81 -2.18
N LYS A 168 -3.33 13.45 -3.27
CA LYS A 168 -2.49 14.65 -3.19
C LYS A 168 -3.25 15.85 -2.64
N ASN A 169 -4.53 16.01 -3.00
CA ASN A 169 -5.37 17.07 -2.42
C ASN A 169 -5.61 16.88 -0.92
N ALA A 170 -5.60 15.63 -0.43
CA ALA A 170 -5.63 15.31 0.99
C ALA A 170 -4.25 15.41 1.67
N GLY A 171 -3.19 15.81 0.95
CA GLY A 171 -1.82 15.89 1.46
C GLY A 171 -1.12 14.54 1.60
N GLY A 172 -1.70 13.46 1.09
CA GLY A 172 -1.18 12.10 1.19
C GLY A 172 -0.03 11.80 0.22
N LYS A 173 0.63 10.67 0.47
CA LYS A 173 1.73 10.13 -0.35
C LYS A 173 1.22 9.03 -1.28
N THR A 174 1.79 8.93 -2.48
CA THR A 174 1.38 7.95 -3.49
C THR A 174 2.48 6.96 -3.82
N ALA A 175 2.10 5.70 -3.98
CA ALA A 175 2.91 4.61 -4.53
C ALA A 175 2.27 4.06 -5.81
N ILE A 176 3.12 3.65 -6.74
CA ILE A 176 2.75 2.98 -7.99
C ILE A 176 3.56 1.70 -8.08
N THR A 177 2.91 0.57 -8.27
CA THR A 177 3.53 -0.75 -8.41
C THR A 177 3.25 -1.27 -9.81
N LEU A 178 4.30 -1.52 -10.59
CA LEU A 178 4.21 -2.08 -11.94
C LEU A 178 4.54 -3.57 -11.89
N TYR A 179 3.83 -4.37 -12.70
CA TYR A 179 4.17 -5.77 -12.88
C TYR A 179 5.42 -5.88 -13.75
N TYR A 180 6.48 -6.46 -13.20
CA TYR A 180 7.73 -6.65 -13.92
C TYR A 180 7.60 -7.84 -14.89
N ASN A 181 7.45 -7.53 -16.18
CA ASN A 181 7.11 -8.52 -17.22
C ASN A 181 8.09 -8.58 -18.40
N ASP A 182 9.18 -7.82 -18.37
CA ASP A 182 10.20 -7.80 -19.43
C ASP A 182 11.57 -7.44 -18.82
N ASP A 183 12.63 -8.18 -19.14
CA ASP A 183 14.00 -7.89 -18.67
C ASP A 183 14.90 -7.20 -19.70
N GLY A 184 14.32 -6.78 -20.82
CA GLY A 184 15.02 -6.13 -21.93
C GLY A 184 15.98 -7.04 -22.69
N LYS A 185 15.96 -8.36 -22.43
CA LYS A 185 16.90 -9.34 -23.02
C LYS A 185 16.21 -10.29 -24.01
N GLY A 186 15.04 -9.89 -24.51
CA GLY A 186 14.26 -10.65 -25.47
C GLY A 186 13.38 -11.74 -24.87
N THR A 187 13.26 -11.79 -23.53
CA THR A 187 12.29 -12.61 -22.82
C THR A 187 11.29 -11.69 -22.12
N ASN A 188 9.99 -11.96 -22.31
CA ASN A 188 8.91 -11.28 -21.62
C ASN A 188 7.80 -12.28 -21.29
N CYS A 189 6.84 -11.84 -20.48
CA CYS A 189 5.65 -12.61 -20.13
C CYS A 189 4.34 -11.82 -20.25
N TRP A 190 4.34 -10.74 -21.02
CA TRP A 190 3.12 -9.99 -21.33
C TRP A 190 2.28 -10.67 -22.44
N GLU A 191 0.99 -10.35 -22.55
CA GLU A 191 0.12 -10.83 -23.64
C GLU A 191 0.27 -9.98 -24.91
N LYS A 192 0.33 -8.65 -24.78
CA LYS A 192 0.53 -7.72 -25.90
C LYS A 192 1.67 -6.73 -25.61
N PRO A 193 2.36 -6.19 -26.65
CA PRO A 193 3.47 -5.24 -26.45
C PRO A 193 3.10 -3.99 -25.65
N VAL A 194 1.81 -3.65 -25.60
CA VAL A 194 1.28 -2.51 -24.83
C VAL A 194 1.43 -2.69 -23.31
N ASP A 195 1.53 -3.92 -22.84
CA ASP A 195 1.63 -4.30 -21.41
C ASP A 195 3.06 -4.12 -20.85
N ASP A 196 4.03 -3.85 -21.73
CA ASP A 196 5.44 -3.69 -21.37
C ASP A 196 5.62 -2.58 -20.32
N TRP A 197 6.14 -2.96 -19.14
CA TRP A 197 6.35 -2.04 -18.03
C TRP A 197 7.25 -0.85 -18.38
N HIS A 198 8.12 -0.97 -19.39
CA HIS A 198 8.98 0.13 -19.84
C HIS A 198 8.17 1.25 -20.50
N THR A 199 7.14 0.90 -21.28
CA THR A 199 6.44 1.83 -22.16
C THR A 199 5.04 2.18 -21.66
N TRP A 200 4.35 1.23 -21.02
CA TRP A 200 3.00 1.42 -20.47
C TRP A 200 2.87 2.70 -19.63
N PRO A 201 3.75 2.98 -18.64
CA PRO A 201 3.56 4.14 -17.76
C PRO A 201 3.72 5.47 -18.49
N THR A 202 4.59 5.53 -19.50
CA THR A 202 4.79 6.76 -20.27
C THR A 202 3.71 6.99 -21.31
N THR A 203 3.01 5.93 -21.71
CA THR A 203 1.90 5.95 -22.66
C THR A 203 0.59 6.34 -22.00
N TYR A 204 0.27 5.72 -20.85
CA TYR A 204 -1.06 5.83 -20.24
C TYR A 204 -1.13 6.66 -18.95
N LEU A 205 -0.01 6.90 -18.25
CA LEU A 205 -0.02 7.81 -17.10
C LEU A 205 0.31 9.24 -17.52
N SER A 206 -0.44 10.19 -16.96
CA SER A 206 -0.11 11.59 -17.10
C SER A 206 1.28 11.90 -16.54
N ALA A 207 1.93 12.92 -17.11
CA ALA A 207 3.18 13.45 -16.55
C ALA A 207 3.01 13.91 -15.09
N THR A 208 1.80 14.31 -14.70
CA THR A 208 1.51 14.72 -13.31
C THR A 208 1.65 13.54 -12.36
N VAL A 209 1.01 12.40 -12.65
CA VAL A 209 1.14 11.18 -11.84
C VAL A 209 2.60 10.75 -11.74
N ARG A 210 3.30 10.68 -12.89
CA ARG A 210 4.70 10.24 -12.91
C ARG A 210 5.63 11.15 -12.11
N ASN A 211 5.43 12.47 -12.20
CA ASN A 211 6.23 13.44 -11.45
C ASN A 211 5.85 13.51 -9.96
N GLN A 212 4.61 13.18 -9.59
CA GLN A 212 4.13 13.29 -8.22
C GLN A 212 4.25 11.99 -7.42
N ALA A 213 4.45 10.83 -8.05
CA ALA A 213 4.67 9.57 -7.36
C ALA A 213 5.80 9.72 -6.33
N ASP A 214 5.51 9.40 -5.06
CA ASP A 214 6.53 9.40 -4.00
C ASP A 214 7.30 8.08 -3.99
N TYR A 215 6.65 7.00 -4.45
CA TYR A 215 7.21 5.66 -4.58
C TYR A 215 6.81 5.05 -5.92
N ALA A 216 7.76 4.36 -6.55
CA ALA A 216 7.56 3.58 -7.76
C ALA A 216 8.23 2.22 -7.55
N PHE A 217 7.47 1.16 -7.72
CA PHE A 217 7.84 -0.17 -7.29
C PHE A 217 7.61 -1.20 -8.39
N PHE A 218 8.30 -2.34 -8.27
CA PHE A 218 8.00 -3.55 -9.03
C PHE A 218 7.24 -4.57 -8.18
N SER A 219 6.20 -5.15 -8.75
CA SER A 219 5.71 -6.48 -8.39
C SER A 219 6.48 -7.51 -9.21
N TYR A 220 7.06 -8.52 -8.56
CA TYR A 220 7.83 -9.54 -9.26
C TYR A 220 7.60 -10.95 -8.70
N TYR A 221 7.21 -11.87 -9.58
CA TYR A 221 6.84 -13.25 -9.29
C TYR A 221 7.61 -14.24 -10.20
N PRO A 222 8.90 -14.51 -9.91
CA PRO A 222 9.80 -15.24 -10.81
C PRO A 222 9.53 -16.75 -10.95
N TYR A 223 8.69 -17.33 -10.10
CA TYR A 223 8.59 -18.78 -10.03
C TYR A 223 7.79 -19.40 -11.19
N LYS A 224 6.60 -18.88 -11.48
CA LYS A 224 5.68 -19.46 -12.47
C LYS A 224 4.91 -18.43 -13.29
N ASP A 225 4.72 -17.23 -12.75
CA ASP A 225 3.93 -16.19 -13.41
C ASP A 225 4.74 -15.56 -14.54
N CYS A 226 5.98 -15.18 -14.24
CA CYS A 226 6.92 -14.65 -15.23
C CYS A 226 8.28 -15.34 -15.15
N PRO A 227 8.34 -16.66 -15.45
CA PRO A 227 9.57 -17.43 -15.28
C PRO A 227 10.60 -17.07 -16.36
N ASN A 228 11.87 -17.34 -16.05
CA ASN A 228 13.02 -17.17 -16.96
C ASN A 228 13.41 -15.73 -17.30
N LEU A 229 12.82 -14.73 -16.64
CA LEU A 229 13.41 -13.39 -16.65
C LEU A 229 14.69 -13.39 -15.81
N HIS A 230 15.67 -12.61 -16.26
CA HIS A 230 16.93 -12.39 -15.57
C HIS A 230 17.12 -10.89 -15.31
N PRO A 231 16.41 -10.30 -14.34
CA PRO A 231 16.47 -8.87 -14.06
C PRO A 231 17.91 -8.39 -13.83
N SER A 232 18.17 -7.16 -14.25
CA SER A 232 19.36 -6.39 -13.93
C SER A 232 18.97 -5.25 -13.01
N TRP A 233 18.66 -5.55 -11.74
CA TRP A 233 17.98 -4.62 -10.84
C TRP A 233 18.58 -3.20 -10.76
N GLU A 234 19.90 -3.04 -10.84
CA GLU A 234 20.52 -1.71 -10.89
C GLU A 234 20.04 -0.90 -12.12
N THR A 235 20.07 -1.53 -13.30
CA THR A 235 19.58 -0.95 -14.55
C THR A 235 18.07 -0.77 -14.52
N ASP A 236 17.33 -1.77 -14.06
CA ASP A 236 15.86 -1.76 -14.09
C ASP A 236 15.31 -0.66 -13.17
N PHE A 237 15.88 -0.51 -11.97
CA PHE A 237 15.56 0.62 -11.09
C PHE A 237 16.05 1.96 -11.66
N GLY A 238 17.18 1.99 -12.38
CA GLY A 238 17.62 3.18 -13.12
C GLY A 238 16.57 3.64 -14.15
N THR A 239 16.02 2.69 -14.91
CA THR A 239 14.97 2.93 -15.90
C THR A 239 13.66 3.33 -15.24
N LEU A 240 13.20 2.59 -14.22
CA LEU A 240 12.00 2.92 -13.44
C LEU A 240 12.09 4.33 -12.86
N GLY A 241 13.25 4.68 -12.30
CA GLY A 241 13.51 6.00 -11.78
C GLY A 241 13.52 7.10 -12.84
N SER A 242 13.80 6.79 -14.10
CA SER A 242 13.72 7.76 -15.20
C SER A 242 12.26 8.01 -15.62
N ILE A 243 11.40 6.99 -15.51
CA ILE A 243 9.96 7.09 -15.73
C ILE A 243 9.29 7.92 -14.61
N PHE A 244 9.70 7.67 -13.35
CA PHE A 244 9.21 8.33 -12.13
C PHE A 244 10.33 9.15 -11.46
N PRO A 245 10.59 10.39 -11.92
CA PRO A 245 11.82 11.13 -11.59
C PRO A 245 11.98 11.52 -10.11
N ASN A 246 10.88 11.60 -9.35
CA ASN A 246 10.89 12.00 -7.95
C ASN A 246 10.64 10.83 -6.98
N ALA A 247 10.35 9.65 -7.50
CA ALA A 247 9.97 8.50 -6.68
C ALA A 247 11.18 7.81 -6.05
N LYS A 248 10.99 7.33 -4.82
CA LYS A 248 11.78 6.26 -4.22
C LYS A 248 11.44 4.92 -4.91
N LEU A 249 12.40 4.02 -4.98
CA LEU A 249 12.36 2.82 -5.83
C LEU A 249 12.46 1.55 -4.98
N GLY A 250 11.86 0.46 -5.44
CA GLY A 250 11.82 -0.76 -4.65
C GLY A 250 10.88 -1.84 -5.19
N PHE A 251 10.61 -2.84 -4.35
CA PHE A 251 9.64 -3.89 -4.66
C PHE A 251 8.35 -3.65 -3.89
N GLY A 252 7.24 -3.58 -4.61
CA GLY A 252 5.87 -3.33 -4.17
C GLY A 252 5.13 -4.61 -3.84
N GLU A 253 5.55 -5.70 -4.48
CA GLU A 253 5.19 -7.07 -4.14
C GLU A 253 6.38 -8.01 -4.46
N MET A 254 6.57 -9.04 -3.64
CA MET A 254 7.54 -10.10 -3.88
C MET A 254 7.05 -11.41 -3.29
N GLY A 255 7.17 -12.50 -4.05
CA GLY A 255 6.85 -13.84 -3.55
C GLY A 255 6.55 -14.81 -4.68
N THR A 256 5.46 -15.55 -4.51
CA THR A 256 4.94 -16.49 -5.52
C THR A 256 3.43 -16.32 -5.62
N SER A 257 2.83 -16.35 -6.81
CA SER A 257 1.36 -16.38 -6.94
C SER A 257 0.72 -17.58 -6.24
N GLN A 258 1.50 -18.65 -6.05
CA GLN A 258 1.04 -19.88 -5.40
C GLN A 258 1.43 -19.88 -3.92
N LYS A 259 0.46 -19.63 -3.03
CA LYS A 259 0.64 -19.74 -1.57
C LYS A 259 1.27 -21.06 -1.11
N GLY A 260 0.98 -22.15 -1.82
CA GLY A 260 1.52 -23.49 -1.54
C GLY A 260 2.81 -23.82 -2.27
N ALA A 261 3.56 -22.85 -2.78
CA ALA A 261 4.85 -23.09 -3.43
C ALA A 261 5.82 -23.77 -2.45
N ALA A 262 6.76 -24.55 -2.99
CA ALA A 262 7.68 -25.32 -2.15
C ALA A 262 8.53 -24.40 -1.27
N TRP A 263 8.79 -24.82 -0.02
CA TRP A 263 9.65 -24.10 0.93
C TRP A 263 10.96 -23.67 0.28
N SER A 264 11.65 -24.57 -0.44
CA SER A 264 12.93 -24.26 -1.10
C SER A 264 12.87 -23.11 -2.10
N ILE A 265 11.71 -22.88 -2.73
CA ILE A 265 11.48 -21.77 -3.65
C ILE A 265 11.23 -20.49 -2.84
N GLN A 266 10.23 -20.51 -1.96
CA GLN A 266 9.82 -19.32 -1.22
C GLN A 266 10.91 -18.85 -0.25
N SER A 267 11.59 -19.75 0.48
CA SER A 267 12.68 -19.40 1.37
C SER A 267 13.84 -18.77 0.62
N ASN A 268 14.17 -19.30 -0.58
CA ASN A 268 15.22 -18.75 -1.43
C ASN A 268 14.85 -17.35 -1.90
N LEU A 269 13.64 -17.15 -2.44
CA LEU A 269 13.15 -15.84 -2.88
C LEU A 269 13.16 -14.83 -1.72
N LEU A 270 12.65 -15.20 -0.55
CA LEU A 270 12.64 -14.34 0.63
C LEU A 270 14.06 -13.88 0.95
N THR A 271 15.01 -14.81 1.14
CA THR A 271 16.39 -14.44 1.46
C THR A 271 17.03 -13.60 0.36
N THR A 272 16.88 -14.00 -0.91
CA THR A 272 17.48 -13.30 -2.05
C THR A 272 17.04 -11.84 -2.11
N TYR A 273 15.74 -11.58 -2.04
CA TYR A 273 15.22 -10.22 -2.27
C TYR A 273 15.37 -9.29 -1.07
N TYR A 274 15.24 -9.78 0.16
CA TYR A 274 15.57 -8.96 1.32
C TYR A 274 17.08 -8.67 1.40
N ASP A 275 17.95 -9.62 1.02
CA ASP A 275 19.40 -9.40 1.00
C ASP A 275 19.86 -8.41 -0.09
N LEU A 276 19.02 -8.07 -1.09
CA LEU A 276 19.30 -6.98 -2.03
C LEU A 276 19.24 -5.60 -1.37
N ILE A 277 18.64 -5.49 -0.20
CA ILE A 277 18.51 -4.22 0.52
C ILE A 277 19.90 -3.76 1.00
N GLY A 278 20.38 -2.67 0.41
CA GLY A 278 21.72 -2.12 0.66
C GLY A 278 22.79 -2.56 -0.34
N THR A 279 22.46 -3.41 -1.32
CA THR A 279 23.40 -3.82 -2.38
C THR A 279 23.22 -3.04 -3.69
N ILE A 280 21.99 -2.61 -3.98
CA ILE A 280 21.66 -1.75 -5.13
C ILE A 280 22.18 -0.34 -4.85
N GLN A 281 22.95 0.22 -5.79
CA GLN A 281 23.67 1.48 -5.64
C GLN A 281 22.83 2.71 -5.97
N ASN A 282 21.73 2.53 -6.71
CA ASN A 282 20.80 3.60 -6.99
C ASN A 282 20.33 4.27 -5.69
N PRO A 283 20.63 5.56 -5.46
CA PRO A 283 20.38 6.22 -4.17
C PRO A 283 18.89 6.39 -3.85
N ARG A 284 18.01 6.19 -4.84
CA ARG A 284 16.56 6.20 -4.65
C ARG A 284 16.01 4.81 -4.32
N TYR A 285 16.80 3.74 -4.46
CA TYR A 285 16.39 2.41 -4.02
C TYR A 285 16.30 2.35 -2.50
N VAL A 286 15.12 2.00 -1.99
CA VAL A 286 14.81 1.98 -0.55
C VAL A 286 14.43 0.60 -0.05
N GLY A 287 14.60 -0.44 -0.86
CA GLY A 287 14.12 -1.79 -0.54
C GLY A 287 12.66 -1.96 -0.89
N GLY A 288 11.79 -2.02 0.12
CA GLY A 288 10.43 -2.52 -0.08
C GLY A 288 10.44 -4.02 0.20
N VAL A 289 10.22 -4.82 -0.82
CA VAL A 289 10.10 -6.29 -0.70
C VAL A 289 8.88 -6.62 0.15
N PHE A 290 7.72 -6.07 -0.23
CA PHE A 290 6.46 -6.40 0.43
C PHE A 290 6.12 -7.86 0.17
N TRP A 291 6.53 -8.70 1.11
CA TRP A 291 6.42 -10.14 1.00
C TRP A 291 4.97 -10.61 1.06
N TRP A 292 4.57 -11.29 0.00
CA TRP A 292 3.34 -12.05 -0.10
C TRP A 292 3.67 -13.52 0.22
N TYR A 293 3.19 -14.19 1.29
CA TYR A 293 1.93 -14.05 2.06
C TYR A 293 2.19 -13.94 3.59
N TYR A 294 2.45 -12.74 4.14
CA TYR A 294 2.85 -12.61 5.56
C TYR A 294 1.78 -13.11 6.55
N ALA A 295 0.51 -12.80 6.32
CA ALA A 295 -0.57 -13.14 7.24
C ALA A 295 -0.72 -14.67 7.41
N GLU A 296 -0.41 -15.41 6.36
CA GLU A 296 -0.56 -16.85 6.23
C GLU A 296 0.67 -17.59 6.75
N GLU A 297 1.85 -17.10 6.38
CA GLU A 297 3.11 -17.82 6.59
C GLU A 297 3.77 -17.44 7.92
N MET A 298 3.57 -16.20 8.37
CA MET A 298 4.33 -15.59 9.45
C MET A 298 3.50 -15.29 10.69
N VAL A 299 2.27 -15.78 10.76
CA VAL A 299 1.41 -15.66 11.93
C VAL A 299 1.04 -17.05 12.45
N PRO A 300 1.51 -17.47 13.66
CA PRO A 300 2.25 -16.70 14.67
C PRO A 300 3.76 -16.57 14.37
N TYR A 301 4.45 -15.68 15.10
CA TYR A 301 5.91 -15.45 15.01
C TYR A 301 6.79 -16.67 15.36
N THR A 302 6.20 -17.78 15.80
CA THR A 302 6.93 -19.02 16.00
C THR A 302 7.06 -19.84 14.72
N SER A 303 6.48 -19.40 13.60
CA SER A 303 6.54 -20.12 12.32
C SER A 303 7.97 -20.09 11.73
N ASN A 304 8.26 -21.07 10.88
CA ASN A 304 9.56 -21.16 10.21
C ASN A 304 9.80 -19.99 9.23
N TYR A 305 8.76 -19.53 8.52
CA TYR A 305 8.88 -18.36 7.63
C TYR A 305 9.18 -17.09 8.40
N TRP A 306 8.53 -16.90 9.56
CA TRP A 306 8.82 -15.75 10.41
C TRP A 306 10.26 -15.77 10.92
N GLN A 307 10.73 -16.92 11.41
CA GLN A 307 12.11 -17.07 11.89
C GLN A 307 13.14 -16.80 10.78
N LEU A 308 12.84 -17.25 9.55
CA LEU A 308 13.68 -16.96 8.40
C LEU A 308 13.73 -15.45 8.11
N LEU A 309 12.58 -14.77 8.09
CA LEU A 309 12.53 -13.32 7.89
C LEU A 309 13.29 -12.58 8.99
N ASP A 310 13.06 -12.91 10.27
CA ASP A 310 13.77 -12.32 11.41
C ASP A 310 15.30 -12.45 11.26
N GLN A 311 15.80 -13.66 10.99
CA GLN A 311 17.23 -13.91 10.78
C GLN A 311 17.81 -13.15 9.59
N THR A 312 17.04 -12.99 8.51
CA THR A 312 17.44 -12.20 7.35
C THR A 312 17.53 -10.72 7.71
N LEU A 313 16.48 -10.16 8.31
CA LEU A 313 16.42 -8.75 8.67
C LEU A 313 17.47 -8.34 9.70
N GLN A 314 17.82 -9.19 10.67
CA GLN A 314 18.85 -8.88 11.68
C GLN A 314 20.24 -8.58 11.09
N LYS A 315 20.52 -9.04 9.86
CA LYS A 315 21.78 -8.79 9.15
C LYS A 315 21.78 -7.46 8.41
N LEU A 316 20.62 -6.85 8.23
CA LEU A 316 20.41 -5.66 7.42
C LEU A 316 20.45 -4.38 8.27
N PRO A 317 20.79 -3.22 7.67
CA PRO A 317 20.96 -1.97 8.41
C PRO A 317 19.65 -1.44 8.99
N ALA A 318 19.68 -0.99 10.24
CA ALA A 318 18.50 -0.44 10.91
C ALA A 318 17.87 0.73 10.12
N PRO A 319 16.53 0.78 9.97
CA PRO A 319 15.85 1.89 9.30
C PRO A 319 16.05 3.22 10.04
N GLN A 320 16.47 4.24 9.31
CA GLN A 320 16.71 5.60 9.82
C GLN A 320 15.47 6.47 9.64
#